data_AF-A0A819LI36-F1
#
_entry.id   AF-A0A819LI36-F1
#
_cell.length_a   1.000
_cell.length_b   1.000
_cell.length_c   1.000
_cell.angle_alpha   90.00
_cell.angle_beta   90.00
_cell.angle_gamma   90.00
#
_symmetry.space_group_name_H-M   'P 1'
#
loop_
_entity.id
_entity.type
_entity.pdbx_description
1 polymer ?
#
loop_
_entity_poly.entity_id
_entity_poly.type
_entity_poly.pdbx_seq_one_letter_code
_entity_poly.pdbx_strand_id
1 'polypeptide(L)'
;MSSLIVRFTTQPAVYYLPFVYIIGLIGNILNIIVFYQSKLHSNSCSLYFICLSVAHLLMLNCPCLLRIVAAASNYNVFGRVNILCKLSTYLDVLSLVLSRNFLCLICINRWIITSPNAWLRKQSSLRTARWAVAITLSFWLVFNIHSAIGYNTVNDMVCSSARDYIVFSSIFHIVTAIVSLIIMIVFSILTLINMRQVGRRTNPLIFQTNRNQLERQSKKKRELQFIRLSLVQVLLYVILTSLRTFMPIVVYYVSVVRNASSNEREIMYLFFYWGTYLLYTYAAVVYPSLVNVNYYAFATTPVDTVYVSRSSLPNAGFGVFARRFIPRHSYFGPYGGSKHNSRLIKETSDYSWEVRDKSGNIMYYIDGSELNRSNWLRFVNCPNTVSQENLISFMFHGDIFYLAIRNITVGEELLVYYGHNYAKRLGVDTTLFR
;
A
#
# COMPACT_ATOMS: atom_id res chain seq x y z
N MET A 1 7.46 -28.39 -35.10
CA MET A 1 6.59 -28.08 -33.95
C MET A 1 5.24 -28.73 -34.18
N SER A 2 4.82 -29.62 -33.29
CA SER A 2 3.51 -30.28 -33.38
C SER A 2 2.36 -29.27 -33.41
N SER A 3 1.31 -29.55 -34.21
CA SER A 3 0.13 -28.69 -34.34
C SER A 3 -0.60 -28.46 -33.00
N LEU A 4 -0.49 -29.45 -32.10
CA LEU A 4 -1.03 -29.41 -30.75
C LEU A 4 -0.32 -28.34 -29.87
N ILE A 5 1.01 -28.30 -29.89
CA ILE A 5 1.78 -27.35 -29.07
C ILE A 5 1.61 -25.92 -29.55
N VAL A 6 1.50 -25.72 -30.87
CA VAL A 6 1.14 -24.41 -31.43
C VAL A 6 -0.21 -23.96 -30.89
N ARG A 7 -1.24 -24.83 -30.91
CA ARG A 7 -2.56 -24.49 -30.33
C ARG A 7 -2.49 -24.15 -28.84
N PHE A 8 -1.80 -24.96 -28.02
CA PHE A 8 -1.68 -24.72 -26.58
C PHE A 8 -0.87 -23.48 -26.20
N THR A 9 -0.07 -22.96 -27.12
CA THR A 9 0.68 -21.71 -26.89
C THR A 9 -0.03 -20.51 -27.47
N THR A 10 -0.66 -20.58 -28.64
CA THR A 10 -1.29 -19.41 -29.28
C THR A 10 -2.73 -19.16 -28.83
N GLN A 11 -3.55 -20.19 -28.59
CA GLN A 11 -4.95 -20.00 -28.18
C GLN A 11 -5.11 -19.23 -26.86
N PRO A 12 -4.29 -19.46 -25.82
CA PRO A 12 -4.37 -18.63 -24.61
C PRO A 12 -4.08 -17.15 -24.87
N ALA A 13 -3.22 -16.81 -25.84
CA ALA A 13 -2.99 -15.41 -26.19
C ALA A 13 -4.23 -14.72 -26.79
N VAL A 14 -5.12 -15.48 -27.43
CA VAL A 14 -6.36 -14.98 -28.04
C VAL A 14 -7.53 -14.95 -27.06
N TYR A 15 -7.65 -15.94 -26.17
CA TYR A 15 -8.83 -16.07 -25.30
C TYR A 15 -8.55 -15.73 -23.83
N TYR A 16 -7.38 -16.10 -23.30
CA TYR A 16 -7.04 -15.92 -21.89
C TYR A 16 -6.41 -14.55 -21.63
N LEU A 17 -5.43 -14.14 -22.43
CA LEU A 17 -4.72 -12.88 -22.21
C LEU A 17 -5.59 -11.62 -22.31
N PRO A 18 -6.59 -11.51 -23.21
CA PRO A 18 -7.47 -10.33 -23.21
C PRO A 18 -8.25 -10.17 -21.90
N PHE A 19 -8.72 -11.27 -21.31
CA PHE A 19 -9.40 -11.25 -20.02
C PHE A 19 -8.44 -10.78 -18.91
N VAL A 20 -7.22 -11.33 -18.86
CA VAL A 20 -6.17 -10.92 -17.93
C VAL A 20 -5.81 -9.43 -18.11
N TYR A 21 -5.70 -8.97 -19.35
CA TYR A 21 -5.40 -7.59 -19.70
C TYR A 21 -6.48 -6.63 -19.18
N ILE A 22 -7.76 -6.92 -19.42
CA ILE A 22 -8.88 -6.09 -18.98
C ILE A 22 -8.91 -6.00 -17.44
N ILE A 23 -8.84 -7.14 -16.75
CA ILE A 23 -8.82 -7.16 -15.27
C ILE A 23 -7.61 -6.40 -14.74
N GLY A 24 -6.44 -6.64 -15.31
CA GLY A 24 -5.20 -6.01 -14.87
C GLY A 24 -5.19 -4.51 -15.10
N LEU A 25 -5.73 -4.02 -16.22
CA LEU A 25 -5.91 -2.59 -16.48
C LEU A 25 -6.81 -1.96 -15.43
N ILE A 26 -8.04 -2.46 -15.30
CA ILE A 26 -9.05 -1.91 -14.39
C ILE A 26 -8.49 -1.89 -12.98
N GLY A 27 -7.96 -3.02 -12.51
CA GLY A 27 -7.51 -3.12 -11.15
C GLY A 27 -6.28 -2.28 -10.84
N ASN A 28 -5.28 -2.19 -11.73
CA ASN A 28 -4.11 -1.35 -11.48
C ASN A 28 -4.46 0.15 -11.52
N ILE A 29 -5.38 0.57 -12.40
CA ILE A 29 -5.91 1.95 -12.41
C ILE A 29 -6.66 2.24 -11.11
N LEU A 30 -7.56 1.35 -10.69
CA LEU A 30 -8.28 1.50 -9.41
C LEU A 30 -7.31 1.57 -8.23
N ASN A 31 -6.25 0.76 -8.22
CA ASN A 31 -5.24 0.79 -7.16
C ASN A 31 -4.52 2.14 -7.10
N ILE A 32 -4.18 2.72 -8.26
CA ILE A 32 -3.60 4.07 -8.33
C ILE A 32 -4.59 5.10 -7.80
N ILE A 33 -5.85 5.07 -8.25
CA ILE A 33 -6.89 6.00 -7.80
C ILE A 33 -7.06 5.93 -6.29
N VAL A 34 -7.18 4.74 -5.71
CA VAL A 34 -7.33 4.53 -4.26
C VAL A 34 -6.12 5.11 -3.51
N PHE A 35 -4.90 4.79 -3.92
CA PHE A 35 -3.71 5.27 -3.21
C PHE A 35 -3.39 6.76 -3.42
N TYR A 36 -3.91 7.37 -4.49
CA TYR A 36 -3.76 8.79 -4.75
C TYR A 36 -4.74 9.66 -3.94
N GLN A 37 -5.81 9.09 -3.38
CA GLN A 37 -6.75 9.83 -2.54
C GLN A 37 -6.02 10.52 -1.37
N SER A 38 -6.43 11.75 -1.05
CA SER A 38 -5.78 12.61 -0.04
C SER A 38 -5.62 11.96 1.33
N LYS A 39 -6.48 11.00 1.67
CA LYS A 39 -6.42 10.23 2.91
C LYS A 39 -5.21 9.28 2.96
N LEU A 40 -4.80 8.70 1.82
CA LEU A 40 -3.78 7.65 1.71
C LEU A 40 -2.43 8.14 1.17
N HIS A 41 -2.39 9.26 0.44
CA HIS A 41 -1.16 9.78 -0.18
C HIS A 41 -0.05 10.18 0.83
N SER A 42 -0.41 10.39 2.11
CA SER A 42 0.53 10.71 3.19
C SER A 42 1.34 9.51 3.67
N ASN A 43 0.96 8.28 3.27
CA ASN A 43 1.65 7.06 3.62
C ASN A 43 2.75 6.72 2.60
N SER A 44 3.99 6.52 3.06
CA SER A 44 5.11 6.11 2.22
C SER A 44 4.88 4.79 1.47
N CYS A 45 4.14 3.85 2.08
CA CYS A 45 3.84 2.57 1.46
C CYS A 45 2.95 2.71 0.22
N SER A 46 2.04 3.69 0.23
CA SER A 46 1.12 3.97 -0.88
C SER A 46 1.86 4.43 -2.13
N LEU A 47 2.95 5.20 -1.98
CA LEU A 47 3.80 5.60 -3.10
C LEU A 47 4.42 4.38 -3.81
N TYR A 48 4.97 3.43 -3.06
CA TYR A 48 5.55 2.22 -3.66
C TYR A 48 4.50 1.34 -4.35
N PHE A 49 3.27 1.28 -3.81
CA PHE A 49 2.17 0.56 -4.46
C PHE A 49 1.70 1.23 -5.75
N ILE A 50 1.68 2.56 -5.80
CA ILE A 50 1.42 3.31 -7.04
C ILE A 50 2.50 2.97 -8.08
N CYS A 51 3.77 3.06 -7.71
CA CYS A 51 4.88 2.74 -8.63
C CYS A 51 4.84 1.27 -9.10
N LEU A 52 4.50 0.34 -8.22
CA LEU A 52 4.27 -1.07 -8.58
C LEU A 52 3.14 -1.21 -9.61
N SER A 53 2.01 -0.52 -9.39
CA SER A 53 0.86 -0.55 -10.31
C SER A 53 1.21 0.06 -11.66
N VAL A 54 2.01 1.13 -11.69
CA VAL A 54 2.53 1.72 -12.93
C VAL A 54 3.45 0.74 -13.67
N ALA A 55 4.34 0.04 -12.97
CA ALA A 55 5.18 -0.99 -13.58
C ALA A 55 4.35 -2.15 -14.16
N HIS A 56 3.27 -2.56 -13.48
CA HIS A 56 2.34 -3.57 -13.99
C HIS A 56 1.54 -3.07 -15.20
N LEU A 57 1.09 -1.81 -15.20
CA LEU A 57 0.46 -1.20 -16.39
C LEU A 57 1.42 -1.13 -17.58
N LEU A 58 2.70 -0.85 -17.35
CA LEU A 58 3.72 -0.88 -18.40
C LEU A 58 3.87 -2.31 -18.96
N MET A 59 3.88 -3.32 -18.09
CA MET A 59 3.95 -4.73 -18.49
C MET A 59 2.71 -5.20 -19.26
N LEU A 60 1.52 -4.69 -18.92
CA LEU A 60 0.28 -5.06 -19.59
C LEU A 60 0.11 -4.34 -20.94
N ASN A 61 0.39 -3.03 -21.00
CA ASN A 61 0.16 -2.23 -22.22
C ASN A 61 1.25 -2.38 -23.26
N CYS A 62 2.47 -2.72 -22.86
CA CYS A 62 3.55 -2.98 -23.79
C CYS A 62 3.58 -4.49 -24.12
N PRO A 63 4.34 -5.35 -23.43
CA PRO A 63 4.59 -6.69 -23.95
C PRO A 63 3.36 -7.64 -23.97
N CYS A 64 2.34 -7.45 -23.12
CA CYS A 64 1.12 -8.29 -23.15
C CYS A 64 0.18 -7.91 -24.31
N LEU A 65 -0.16 -6.62 -24.45
CA LEU A 65 -1.01 -6.15 -25.54
C LEU A 65 -0.43 -6.50 -26.90
N LEU A 66 0.89 -6.34 -27.08
CA LEU A 66 1.55 -6.68 -28.34
C LEU A 66 1.44 -8.18 -28.66
N ARG A 67 1.49 -9.06 -27.66
CA ARG A 67 1.28 -10.50 -27.83
C ARG A 67 -0.17 -10.84 -28.20
N ILE A 68 -1.15 -10.18 -27.58
CA ILE A 68 -2.57 -10.34 -27.92
C ILE A 68 -2.80 -9.95 -29.39
N VAL A 69 -2.31 -8.77 -29.81
CA VAL A 69 -2.46 -8.28 -31.18
C VAL A 69 -1.77 -9.21 -32.18
N ALA A 70 -0.55 -9.66 -31.89
CA ALA A 70 0.18 -10.58 -32.77
C ALA A 70 -0.55 -11.93 -32.91
N ALA A 71 -1.15 -12.45 -31.84
CA ALA A 71 -1.90 -13.70 -31.86
C ALA A 71 -3.25 -13.56 -32.58
N ALA A 72 -3.96 -12.45 -32.39
CA ALA A 72 -5.28 -12.21 -33.00
C ALA A 72 -5.19 -11.92 -34.51
N SER A 73 -4.16 -11.18 -34.94
CA SER A 73 -3.95 -10.82 -36.35
C SER A 73 -3.21 -11.89 -37.15
N ASN A 74 -2.65 -12.92 -36.49
CA ASN A 74 -1.64 -13.82 -37.06
C ASN A 74 -0.45 -13.08 -37.70
N TYR A 75 -0.20 -11.83 -37.30
CA TYR A 75 0.81 -10.96 -37.88
C TYR A 75 1.72 -10.37 -36.81
N ASN A 76 2.97 -10.84 -36.77
CA ASN A 76 3.95 -10.38 -35.79
C ASN A 76 4.69 -9.11 -36.27
N VAL A 77 4.04 -7.94 -36.17
CA VAL A 77 4.65 -6.63 -36.48
C VAL A 77 5.99 -6.43 -35.73
N PHE A 78 6.06 -6.91 -34.49
CA PHE A 78 7.16 -6.65 -33.56
C PHE A 78 8.40 -7.50 -33.83
N GLY A 79 8.23 -8.69 -34.39
CA GLY A 79 9.33 -9.51 -34.90
C GLY A 79 9.88 -9.05 -36.25
N ARG A 80 9.19 -8.14 -36.93
CA ARG A 80 9.55 -7.61 -38.25
C ARG A 80 10.28 -6.26 -38.17
N VAL A 81 9.90 -5.40 -37.22
CA VAL A 81 10.50 -4.07 -37.07
C VAL A 81 11.55 -4.07 -35.96
N ASN A 82 12.83 -3.88 -36.32
CA ASN A 82 13.94 -3.94 -35.37
C ASN A 82 13.80 -2.99 -34.18
N ILE A 83 13.35 -1.76 -34.42
CA ILE A 83 13.13 -0.76 -33.37
C ILE A 83 12.06 -1.24 -32.38
N LEU A 84 10.97 -1.82 -32.87
CA LEU A 84 9.88 -2.32 -32.03
C LEU A 84 10.27 -3.57 -31.26
N CYS A 85 11.06 -4.47 -31.86
CA CYS A 85 11.67 -5.61 -31.17
C CYS A 85 12.48 -5.13 -29.95
N LYS A 86 13.40 -4.19 -30.16
CA LYS A 86 14.27 -3.63 -29.09
C LYS A 86 13.51 -2.89 -28.01
N LEU A 87 12.54 -2.05 -28.38
CA LEU A 87 11.75 -1.30 -27.42
C LEU A 87 10.85 -2.24 -26.60
N SER A 88 10.21 -3.21 -27.25
CA SER A 88 9.34 -4.16 -26.56
C SER A 88 10.11 -5.04 -25.58
N THR A 89 11.31 -5.50 -25.93
CA THR A 89 12.15 -6.30 -25.02
C THR A 89 12.66 -5.46 -23.85
N TYR A 90 13.08 -4.22 -24.11
CA TYR A 90 13.48 -3.28 -23.06
C TYR A 90 12.36 -3.04 -22.04
N LEU A 91 11.14 -2.75 -22.51
CA LEU A 91 9.99 -2.51 -21.63
C LEU A 91 9.54 -3.77 -20.88
N ASP A 92 9.64 -4.96 -21.49
CA ASP A 92 9.38 -6.25 -20.81
C ASP A 92 10.35 -6.47 -19.65
N VAL A 93 11.65 -6.29 -19.90
CA VAL A 93 12.70 -6.47 -18.88
C VAL A 93 12.60 -5.40 -17.79
N LEU A 94 12.45 -4.13 -18.18
CA LEU A 94 12.35 -3.00 -17.26
C LEU A 94 11.13 -3.14 -16.34
N SER A 95 9.95 -3.40 -16.89
CA SER A 95 8.72 -3.51 -16.09
C SER A 95 8.78 -4.65 -15.06
N LEU A 96 9.35 -5.80 -15.44
CA LEU A 96 9.56 -6.92 -14.54
C LEU A 96 10.54 -6.57 -13.41
N VAL A 97 11.68 -5.95 -13.73
CA VAL A 97 12.69 -5.55 -12.74
C VAL A 97 12.13 -4.48 -11.79
N LEU A 98 11.42 -3.48 -12.31
CA LEU A 98 10.76 -2.47 -11.49
C LEU A 98 9.72 -3.08 -10.54
N SER A 99 8.89 -4.01 -11.03
CA SER A 99 7.93 -4.73 -10.19
C SER A 99 8.64 -5.40 -9.00
N ARG A 100 9.73 -6.13 -9.25
CA ARG A 100 10.50 -6.82 -8.19
C ARG A 100 11.06 -5.87 -7.15
N ASN A 101 11.64 -4.77 -7.59
CA ASN A 101 12.27 -3.79 -6.72
C ASN A 101 11.24 -3.02 -5.87
N PHE A 102 10.07 -2.67 -6.44
CA PHE A 102 9.02 -2.03 -5.66
C PHE A 102 8.42 -2.97 -4.60
N LEU A 103 8.30 -4.28 -4.88
CA LEU A 103 7.93 -5.26 -3.84
C LEU A 103 8.96 -5.29 -2.71
N CYS A 104 10.25 -5.28 -3.04
CA CYS A 104 11.33 -5.22 -2.05
C CYS A 104 11.22 -3.96 -1.18
N LEU A 105 11.01 -2.78 -1.79
CA LEU A 105 10.82 -1.53 -1.09
C LEU A 105 9.57 -1.53 -0.19
N ILE A 106 8.48 -2.18 -0.61
CA ILE A 106 7.29 -2.39 0.22
C ILE A 106 7.66 -3.22 1.46
N CYS A 107 8.35 -4.35 1.30
CA CYS A 107 8.77 -5.20 2.41
C CYS A 107 9.72 -4.47 3.38
N ILE A 108 10.70 -3.74 2.86
CA ILE A 108 11.63 -2.93 3.64
C ILE A 108 10.88 -1.86 4.44
N ASN A 109 10.00 -1.10 3.79
CA ASN A 109 9.23 -0.05 4.46
C ASN A 109 8.33 -0.61 5.56
N ARG A 110 7.70 -1.77 5.34
CA ARG A 110 6.91 -2.48 6.36
C ARG A 110 7.74 -2.87 7.58
N TRP A 111 8.95 -3.36 7.37
CA TRP A 111 9.88 -3.66 8.46
C TRP A 111 10.30 -2.39 9.21
N ILE A 112 10.62 -1.31 8.49
CA ILE A 112 11.01 -0.03 9.08
C ILE A 112 9.91 0.52 9.99
N ILE A 113 8.65 0.50 9.53
CA ILE A 113 7.49 0.99 10.29
C ILE A 113 7.28 0.19 11.58
N THR A 114 7.46 -1.13 11.51
CA THR A 114 7.26 -2.03 12.66
C THR A 114 8.46 -2.10 13.60
N SER A 115 9.61 -1.50 13.23
CA SER A 115 10.83 -1.54 14.01
C SER A 115 10.67 -0.92 15.40
N PRO A 116 11.26 -1.53 16.46
CA PRO A 116 11.28 -0.94 17.79
C PRO A 116 12.15 0.34 17.87
N ASN A 117 13.10 0.52 16.95
CA ASN A 117 13.97 1.68 16.93
C ASN A 117 13.26 2.91 16.31
N ALA A 118 13.17 3.99 17.08
CA ALA A 118 12.52 5.24 16.65
C ALA A 118 13.24 5.91 15.47
N TRP A 119 14.57 5.81 15.40
CA TRP A 119 15.34 6.33 14.28
C TRP A 119 14.98 5.61 12.97
N LEU A 120 14.89 4.28 13.01
CA LEU A 120 14.44 3.49 11.86
C LEU A 120 13.05 3.93 11.43
N ARG A 121 12.07 4.00 12.34
CA ARG A 121 10.70 4.41 11.98
C ARG A 121 10.63 5.78 11.27
N LYS A 122 11.50 6.73 11.65
CA LYS A 122 11.59 8.04 10.98
C LYS A 122 11.97 7.94 9.49
N GLN A 123 12.69 6.88 9.10
CA GLN A 123 13.06 6.63 7.70
C GLN A 123 11.89 6.20 6.82
N SER A 124 10.74 5.80 7.39
CA SER A 124 9.52 5.52 6.62
C SER A 124 8.78 6.78 6.13
N SER A 125 9.41 7.95 6.20
CA SER A 125 8.82 9.21 5.75
C SER A 125 8.55 9.22 4.24
N LEU A 126 7.55 10.00 3.81
CA LEU A 126 7.25 10.18 2.40
C LEU A 126 8.43 10.80 1.62
N ARG A 127 9.23 11.67 2.28
CA ARG A 127 10.43 12.27 1.68
C ARG A 127 11.46 11.20 1.34
N THR A 128 11.76 10.29 2.27
CA THR A 128 12.67 9.17 2.04
C THR A 128 12.16 8.26 0.93
N ALA A 129 10.84 7.99 0.92
CA ALA A 129 10.23 7.16 -0.11
C ALA A 129 10.36 7.76 -1.52
N ARG A 130 10.18 9.07 -1.68
CA ARG A 130 10.37 9.76 -2.98
C ARG A 130 11.79 9.59 -3.50
N TRP A 131 12.80 9.77 -2.64
CA TRP A 131 14.19 9.55 -3.01
C TRP A 131 14.49 8.09 -3.36
N ALA A 132 13.98 7.14 -2.57
CA ALA A 132 14.14 5.72 -2.85
C ALA A 132 13.54 5.32 -4.21
N VAL A 133 12.34 5.83 -4.53
CA VAL A 133 11.70 5.65 -5.84
C VAL A 133 12.54 6.26 -6.95
N ALA A 134 12.97 7.52 -6.81
CA ALA A 134 13.74 8.22 -7.83
C ALA A 134 15.07 7.49 -8.14
N ILE A 135 15.82 7.10 -7.11
CA ILE A 135 17.08 6.35 -7.24
C ILE A 135 16.83 5.01 -7.93
N THR A 136 15.80 4.27 -7.49
CA THR A 136 15.45 2.96 -8.07
C THR A 136 15.08 3.10 -9.55
N LEU A 137 14.22 4.06 -9.90
CA LEU A 137 13.83 4.31 -11.28
C LEU A 137 15.02 4.69 -12.15
N SER A 138 15.82 5.67 -11.73
CA SER A 138 16.98 6.15 -12.48
C SER A 138 18.00 5.03 -12.73
N PHE A 139 18.33 4.25 -11.69
CA PHE A 139 19.27 3.14 -11.81
C PHE A 139 18.77 2.10 -12.81
N TRP A 140 17.52 1.63 -12.67
CA TRP A 140 17.01 0.55 -13.51
C TRP A 140 16.65 0.98 -14.94
N LEU A 141 16.28 2.25 -15.16
CA LEU A 141 16.10 2.79 -16.51
C LEU A 141 17.40 2.72 -17.31
N VAL A 142 18.52 3.11 -16.69
CA VAL A 142 19.84 3.12 -17.33
C VAL A 142 20.43 1.72 -17.42
N PHE A 143 20.40 0.96 -16.33
CA PHE A 143 21.04 -0.35 -16.28
C PHE A 143 20.46 -1.31 -17.32
N ASN A 144 19.13 -1.32 -17.53
CA ASN A 144 18.48 -2.24 -18.46
C ASN A 144 18.68 -1.90 -19.94
N ILE A 145 19.42 -0.85 -20.31
CA ILE A 145 19.68 -0.50 -21.73
C ILE A 145 20.32 -1.66 -22.50
N HIS A 146 21.11 -2.51 -21.84
CA HIS A 146 21.69 -3.71 -22.46
C HIS A 146 20.65 -4.62 -23.15
N SER A 147 19.39 -4.61 -22.68
CA SER A 147 18.31 -5.42 -23.25
C SER A 147 17.80 -4.91 -24.60
N ALA A 148 17.92 -3.62 -24.88
CA ALA A 148 17.66 -3.08 -26.22
C ALA A 148 18.80 -3.41 -27.19
N ILE A 149 20.03 -3.58 -26.68
CA ILE A 149 21.22 -3.88 -27.50
C ILE A 149 21.29 -5.38 -27.85
N GLY A 150 20.97 -6.23 -26.88
CA GLY A 150 21.16 -7.69 -26.98
C GLY A 150 20.13 -8.45 -27.85
N TYR A 151 19.04 -7.80 -28.25
CA TYR A 151 17.99 -8.37 -29.11
C TYR A 151 17.97 -7.70 -30.47
N ASN A 152 17.81 -8.50 -31.53
CA ASN A 152 17.66 -8.02 -32.90
C ASN A 152 16.63 -8.88 -33.65
N THR A 153 16.17 -8.41 -34.80
CA THR A 153 15.34 -9.19 -35.70
C THR A 153 16.18 -10.20 -36.48
N VAL A 154 15.70 -11.44 -36.57
CA VAL A 154 16.28 -12.51 -37.37
C VAL A 154 15.35 -12.79 -38.54
N ASN A 155 15.87 -12.62 -39.76
CA ASN A 155 15.15 -12.80 -41.03
C ASN A 155 13.83 -12.02 -41.10
N ASP A 156 13.75 -10.86 -40.45
CA ASP A 156 12.55 -10.01 -40.34
C ASP A 156 11.27 -10.80 -40.01
N MET A 157 11.38 -11.80 -39.14
CA MET A 157 10.24 -12.62 -38.72
C MET A 157 10.19 -12.80 -37.21
N VAL A 158 11.34 -12.85 -36.54
CA VAL A 158 11.44 -13.17 -35.12
C VAL A 158 12.40 -12.21 -34.41
N CYS A 159 11.97 -11.70 -33.26
CA CYS A 159 12.82 -10.95 -32.33
C CYS A 159 13.59 -11.96 -31.46
N SER A 160 14.90 -12.03 -31.60
CA SER A 160 15.74 -13.02 -30.90
C SER A 160 17.01 -12.39 -30.34
N SER A 161 17.54 -12.98 -29.28
CA SER A 161 18.82 -12.57 -28.68
C SER A 161 20.01 -13.15 -29.43
N ALA A 162 21.13 -12.42 -29.45
CA ALA A 162 22.42 -13.00 -29.84
C ALA A 162 22.82 -14.16 -28.90
N ARG A 163 23.62 -15.11 -29.39
CA ARG A 163 24.05 -16.28 -28.60
C ARG A 163 24.76 -15.89 -27.31
N ASP A 164 25.71 -14.96 -27.36
CA ASP A 164 26.48 -14.60 -26.16
C ASP A 164 25.62 -13.81 -25.16
N TYR A 165 24.65 -13.05 -25.68
CA TYR A 165 23.75 -12.26 -24.85
C TYR A 165 22.73 -13.12 -24.09
N ILE A 166 22.34 -14.30 -24.61
CA ILE A 166 21.35 -15.17 -23.93
C ILE A 166 21.86 -15.63 -22.56
N VAL A 167 23.16 -15.87 -22.42
CA VAL A 167 23.80 -16.28 -21.16
C VAL A 167 23.71 -15.16 -20.15
N PHE A 168 24.17 -13.96 -20.55
CA PHE A 168 24.11 -12.79 -19.71
C PHE A 168 22.69 -12.46 -19.27
N SER A 169 21.73 -12.43 -20.20
CA SER A 169 20.32 -12.17 -19.90
C SER A 169 19.72 -13.21 -18.96
N SER A 170 20.12 -14.48 -19.09
CA SER A 170 19.66 -15.57 -18.23
C SER A 170 20.18 -15.40 -16.80
N ILE A 171 21.48 -15.16 -16.64
CA ILE A 171 22.09 -14.92 -15.33
C ILE A 171 21.46 -13.68 -14.67
N PHE A 172 21.29 -12.60 -15.43
CA PHE A 172 20.68 -11.37 -14.94
C PHE A 172 19.26 -11.59 -14.39
N HIS A 173 18.38 -12.29 -15.12
CA HIS A 173 17.01 -12.53 -14.67
C HIS A 173 16.94 -13.40 -13.42
N ILE A 174 17.84 -14.37 -13.27
CA ILE A 174 17.91 -15.28 -12.12
C ILE A 174 18.46 -14.54 -10.91
N VAL A 175 19.58 -13.83 -11.06
CA VAL A 175 20.20 -13.08 -9.96
C VAL A 175 19.23 -12.03 -9.44
N THR A 176 18.62 -11.23 -10.32
CA THR A 176 17.63 -10.22 -9.88
C THR A 176 16.41 -10.85 -9.20
N ALA A 177 15.97 -12.03 -9.63
CA ALA A 177 14.86 -12.73 -8.97
C ALA A 177 15.25 -13.28 -7.60
N ILE A 178 16.38 -13.98 -7.49
CA ILE A 178 16.86 -14.57 -6.23
C ILE A 178 17.14 -13.48 -5.20
N VAL A 179 17.85 -12.41 -5.59
CA VAL A 179 18.14 -11.29 -4.68
C VAL A 179 16.84 -10.65 -4.19
N SER A 180 15.87 -10.42 -5.07
CA SER A 180 14.57 -9.86 -4.69
C SER A 180 13.79 -10.77 -3.74
N LEU A 181 13.82 -12.09 -3.98
CA LEU A 181 13.19 -13.09 -3.12
C LEU A 181 13.81 -13.11 -1.72
N ILE A 182 15.14 -13.12 -1.63
CA ILE A 182 15.86 -13.08 -0.36
C ILE A 182 15.47 -11.83 0.42
N ILE A 183 15.49 -10.66 -0.22
CA ILE A 183 15.10 -9.38 0.39
C ILE A 183 13.65 -9.46 0.90
N MET A 184 12.70 -9.88 0.07
CA MET A 184 11.30 -9.98 0.46
C MET A 184 11.09 -10.94 1.64
N ILE A 185 11.72 -12.11 1.63
CA ILE A 185 11.60 -13.10 2.70
C ILE A 185 12.20 -12.57 4.00
N VAL A 186 13.43 -12.04 3.95
CA VAL A 186 14.14 -11.52 5.13
C VAL A 186 13.35 -10.41 5.79
N PHE A 187 12.94 -9.37 5.05
CA PHE A 187 12.20 -8.26 5.64
C PHE A 187 10.79 -8.64 6.06
N SER A 188 10.15 -9.61 5.41
CA SER A 188 8.87 -10.15 5.87
C SER A 188 9.01 -10.91 7.20
N ILE A 189 10.06 -11.71 7.38
CA ILE A 189 10.36 -12.40 8.64
C ILE A 189 10.70 -11.39 9.73
N LEU A 190 11.53 -10.37 9.45
CA LEU A 190 11.87 -9.34 10.43
C LEU A 190 10.63 -8.54 10.86
N THR A 191 9.72 -8.22 9.93
CA THR A 191 8.42 -7.60 10.24
C THR A 191 7.62 -8.49 11.20
N LEU A 192 7.56 -9.81 10.96
CA LEU A 192 6.89 -10.77 11.84
C LEU A 192 7.48 -10.80 13.25
N ILE A 193 8.80 -10.79 13.36
CA ILE A 193 9.51 -10.82 14.64
C ILE A 193 9.18 -9.55 15.45
N ASN A 194 9.29 -8.38 14.84
CA ASN A 194 8.99 -7.09 15.50
C ASN A 194 7.54 -7.07 16.04
N MET A 195 6.58 -7.50 15.22
CA MET A 195 5.16 -7.52 15.61
C MET A 195 4.88 -8.50 16.75
N ARG A 196 5.50 -9.70 16.73
CA ARG A 196 5.36 -10.68 17.83
C ARG A 196 5.96 -10.16 19.14
N GLN A 197 7.07 -9.43 19.08
CA GLN A 197 7.68 -8.81 20.26
C GLN A 197 6.79 -7.71 20.87
N VAL A 198 6.17 -6.87 20.04
CA VAL A 198 5.19 -5.88 20.50
C VAL A 198 4.00 -6.57 21.17
N GLY A 199 3.47 -7.64 20.58
CA GLY A 199 2.38 -8.44 21.18
C GLY A 199 2.74 -9.09 22.53
N ARG A 200 4.00 -9.51 22.72
CA ARG A 200 4.50 -10.06 24.00
C ARG A 200 4.69 -9.01 25.09
N ARG A 201 5.12 -7.79 24.73
CA ARG A 201 5.23 -6.65 25.68
C ARG A 201 3.87 -6.17 26.19
N THR A 202 2.78 -6.56 25.52
CA THR A 202 1.41 -6.18 25.89
C THR A 202 0.62 -7.25 26.68
N ASN A 203 1.26 -8.29 27.24
CA ASN A 203 0.57 -9.26 28.10
C ASN A 203 0.56 -8.84 29.59
N PRO A 204 -0.53 -9.12 30.34
CA PRO A 204 -1.02 -8.25 31.40
C PRO A 204 -0.78 -8.83 32.80
N LEU A 205 -0.26 -8.01 33.71
CA LEU A 205 -0.40 -8.22 35.16
C LEU A 205 -1.43 -7.26 35.78
N ILE A 206 -2.36 -6.73 34.99
CA ILE A 206 -3.37 -5.78 35.48
C ILE A 206 -4.76 -6.30 35.09
N PHE A 207 -5.54 -6.63 36.12
CA PHE A 207 -7.00 -6.86 36.06
C PHE A 207 -7.65 -5.79 35.17
N GLN A 208 -8.22 -6.16 34.01
CA GLN A 208 -8.77 -5.20 33.08
C GLN A 208 -10.13 -5.62 32.50
N THR A 209 -11.04 -4.65 32.56
CA THR A 209 -12.43 -4.58 32.10
C THR A 209 -12.64 -5.02 30.64
N ASN A 210 -13.83 -5.59 30.33
CA ASN A 210 -14.25 -6.14 29.03
C ASN A 210 -13.93 -5.27 27.78
N ARG A 211 -13.87 -3.94 27.92
CA ARG A 211 -13.59 -2.98 26.82
C ARG A 211 -12.15 -3.08 26.29
N ASN A 212 -11.17 -3.33 27.15
CA ASN A 212 -9.77 -3.49 26.76
C ASN A 212 -9.51 -4.82 26.03
N GLN A 213 -10.35 -5.84 26.24
CA GLN A 213 -10.26 -7.10 25.52
C GLN A 213 -10.73 -6.98 24.06
N LEU A 214 -11.83 -6.26 23.81
CA LEU A 214 -12.36 -6.02 22.45
C LEU A 214 -11.40 -5.18 21.60
N GLU A 215 -10.81 -4.12 22.16
CA GLU A 215 -9.81 -3.30 21.47
C GLU A 215 -8.52 -4.10 21.17
N ARG A 216 -8.05 -4.91 22.12
CA ARG A 216 -6.89 -5.82 21.91
C ARG A 216 -7.18 -6.88 20.85
N GLN A 217 -8.38 -7.47 20.82
CA GLN A 217 -8.76 -8.45 19.80
C GLN A 217 -8.85 -7.81 18.40
N SER A 218 -9.44 -6.62 18.28
CA SER A 218 -9.53 -5.87 17.02
C SER A 218 -8.14 -5.49 16.48
N LYS A 219 -7.25 -5.00 17.36
CA LYS A 219 -5.86 -4.67 17.02
C LYS A 219 -5.08 -5.91 16.55
N LYS A 220 -5.14 -7.01 17.31
CA LYS A 220 -4.49 -8.28 16.96
C LYS A 220 -5.02 -8.88 15.64
N LYS A 221 -6.34 -8.77 15.38
CA LYS A 221 -6.97 -9.23 14.12
C LYS A 221 -6.46 -8.44 12.91
N ARG A 222 -6.25 -7.13 13.05
CA ARG A 222 -5.71 -6.26 11.98
C ARG A 222 -4.22 -6.46 11.73
N GLU A 223 -3.44 -6.63 12.80
CA GLU A 223 -2.02 -6.97 12.68
C GLU A 223 -1.83 -8.30 11.93
N LEU A 224 -2.69 -9.29 12.22
CA LEU A 224 -2.70 -10.57 11.51
C LEU A 224 -3.16 -10.43 10.04
N GLN A 225 -4.13 -9.56 9.74
CA GLN A 225 -4.56 -9.29 8.37
C GLN A 225 -3.43 -8.66 7.52
N PHE A 226 -2.70 -7.70 8.08
CA PHE A 226 -1.58 -7.05 7.39
C PHE A 226 -0.43 -8.03 7.08
N ILE A 227 -0.16 -8.94 8.02
CA ILE A 227 0.82 -10.01 7.88
C ILE A 227 0.39 -11.02 6.80
N ARG A 228 -0.87 -11.47 6.85
CA ARG A 228 -1.43 -12.41 5.86
C ARG A 228 -1.33 -11.82 4.45
N LEU A 229 -1.66 -10.55 4.27
CA LEU A 229 -1.55 -9.87 2.98
C LEU A 229 -0.10 -9.82 2.47
N SER A 230 0.87 -9.57 3.35
CA SER A 230 2.30 -9.55 2.98
C SER A 230 2.82 -10.92 2.55
N LEU A 231 2.46 -11.98 3.26
CA LEU A 231 2.90 -13.35 2.94
C LEU A 231 2.23 -13.90 1.69
N VAL A 232 0.93 -13.64 1.53
CA VAL A 232 0.19 -14.01 0.30
C VAL A 232 0.79 -13.30 -0.90
N GLN A 233 1.18 -12.03 -0.76
CA GLN A 233 1.84 -11.27 -1.82
C GLN A 233 3.17 -11.90 -2.28
N VAL A 234 4.03 -12.31 -1.34
CA VAL A 234 5.30 -12.99 -1.66
C VAL A 234 5.05 -14.37 -2.27
N LEU A 235 4.10 -15.14 -1.73
CA LEU A 235 3.75 -16.46 -2.24
C LEU A 235 3.22 -16.41 -3.69
N LEU A 236 2.29 -15.51 -3.97
CA LEU A 236 1.75 -15.31 -5.32
C LEU A 236 2.82 -14.87 -6.31
N TYR A 237 3.73 -13.99 -5.89
CA TYR A 237 4.89 -13.61 -6.71
C TYR A 237 5.76 -14.83 -7.05
N VAL A 238 6.13 -15.65 -6.06
CA VAL A 238 6.94 -16.86 -6.29
C VAL A 238 6.26 -17.79 -7.27
N ILE A 239 4.99 -18.12 -7.04
CA ILE A 239 4.25 -19.09 -7.86
C ILE A 239 4.13 -18.58 -9.30
N LEU A 240 3.69 -17.33 -9.48
CA LEU A 240 3.33 -16.82 -10.81
C LEU A 240 4.53 -16.31 -11.62
N THR A 241 5.69 -16.06 -11.00
CA THR A 241 6.89 -15.56 -11.71
C THR A 241 8.04 -16.55 -11.79
N SER A 242 8.02 -17.63 -11.01
CA SER A 242 9.08 -18.66 -10.99
C SER A 242 9.31 -19.26 -12.36
N LEU A 243 8.25 -19.68 -13.06
CA LEU A 243 8.35 -20.34 -14.35
C LEU A 243 9.06 -19.44 -15.37
N ARG A 244 8.64 -18.19 -15.52
CA ARG A 244 9.29 -17.20 -16.40
C ARG A 244 10.76 -16.96 -16.05
N THR A 245 11.09 -16.97 -14.75
CA THR A 245 12.43 -16.64 -14.25
C THR A 245 13.46 -17.74 -14.57
N PHE A 246 13.07 -19.00 -14.45
CA PHE A 246 13.99 -20.13 -14.67
C PHE A 246 14.09 -20.53 -16.14
N MET A 247 13.13 -20.20 -17.00
CA MET A 247 13.15 -20.64 -18.41
C MET A 247 14.40 -20.26 -19.22
N PRO A 248 14.98 -19.04 -19.10
CA PRO A 248 16.17 -18.68 -19.88
C PRO A 248 17.38 -19.61 -19.68
N ILE A 249 17.61 -20.16 -18.47
CA ILE A 249 18.72 -21.08 -18.24
C ILE A 249 18.47 -22.47 -18.81
N VAL A 250 17.20 -22.92 -18.78
CA VAL A 250 16.80 -24.17 -19.42
C VAL A 250 16.99 -24.02 -20.93
N VAL A 251 16.57 -22.89 -21.50
CA VAL A 251 16.82 -22.50 -22.90
C VAL A 251 18.30 -22.56 -23.23
N TYR A 252 19.15 -21.90 -22.46
CA TYR A 252 20.59 -21.94 -22.69
C TYR A 252 21.18 -23.35 -22.60
N TYR A 253 20.95 -24.08 -21.50
CA TYR A 253 21.53 -25.40 -21.27
C TYR A 253 21.15 -26.41 -22.35
N VAL A 254 19.87 -26.46 -22.70
CA VAL A 254 19.37 -27.46 -23.64
C VAL A 254 19.71 -27.06 -25.08
N SER A 255 19.60 -25.78 -25.46
CA SER A 255 19.85 -25.36 -26.85
C SER A 255 21.33 -25.18 -27.21
N VAL A 256 22.19 -24.83 -26.25
CA VAL A 256 23.60 -24.49 -26.53
C VAL A 256 24.54 -25.58 -26.04
N VAL A 257 24.31 -26.17 -24.86
CA VAL A 257 25.24 -27.15 -24.27
C VAL A 257 24.95 -28.57 -24.74
N ARG A 258 23.69 -28.99 -24.70
CA ARG A 258 23.29 -30.39 -25.01
C ARG A 258 22.81 -30.60 -26.44
N ASN A 259 22.63 -29.53 -27.20
CA ASN A 259 22.10 -29.53 -28.56
C ASN A 259 20.74 -30.28 -28.66
N ALA A 260 19.72 -29.67 -28.04
CA ALA A 260 18.38 -30.19 -27.82
C ALA A 260 17.75 -30.95 -28.99
N SER A 261 17.12 -32.10 -28.67
CA SER A 261 16.19 -32.78 -29.56
C SER A 261 14.98 -31.90 -29.92
N SER A 262 14.28 -32.20 -31.00
CA SER A 262 13.07 -31.48 -31.41
C SER A 262 12.02 -31.43 -30.29
N ASN A 263 11.80 -32.55 -29.61
CA ASN A 263 10.80 -32.67 -28.54
C ASN A 263 11.15 -31.80 -27.32
N GLU A 264 12.44 -31.74 -26.92
CA GLU A 264 12.88 -30.88 -25.82
C GLU A 264 12.65 -29.39 -26.16
N ARG A 265 12.95 -28.97 -27.39
CA ARG A 265 12.70 -27.57 -27.84
C ARG A 265 11.21 -27.23 -27.80
N GLU A 266 10.34 -28.16 -28.18
CA GLU A 266 8.89 -27.97 -28.15
C GLU A 266 8.35 -27.82 -26.72
N ILE A 267 8.83 -28.63 -25.78
CA ILE A 267 8.47 -28.54 -24.35
C ILE A 267 8.93 -27.20 -23.75
N MET A 268 10.14 -26.76 -24.08
CA MET A 268 10.68 -25.51 -23.56
C MET A 268 9.94 -24.30 -24.11
N TYR A 269 9.54 -24.36 -25.38
CA TYR A 269 8.66 -23.37 -25.97
C TYR A 269 7.34 -23.26 -25.21
N LEU A 270 6.70 -24.40 -24.91
CA LEU A 270 5.47 -24.43 -24.10
C LEU A 270 5.65 -23.74 -22.74
N PHE A 271 6.69 -24.10 -21.98
CA PHE A 271 6.93 -23.52 -20.65
C PHE A 271 7.27 -22.02 -20.70
N PHE A 272 7.98 -21.56 -21.72
CA PHE A 272 8.28 -20.14 -21.90
C PHE A 272 6.99 -19.31 -22.07
N TYR A 273 6.06 -19.78 -22.90
CA TYR A 273 4.78 -19.10 -23.12
C TYR A 273 3.91 -19.12 -21.87
N TRP A 274 3.74 -20.28 -21.23
CA TRP A 274 2.97 -20.37 -19.99
C TRP A 274 3.59 -19.57 -18.85
N GLY A 275 4.92 -19.54 -18.73
CA GLY A 275 5.60 -18.68 -17.76
C GLY A 275 5.33 -17.20 -18.01
N THR A 276 5.29 -16.79 -19.29
CA THR A 276 4.93 -15.42 -19.67
C THR A 276 3.46 -15.12 -19.36
N TYR A 277 2.55 -16.07 -19.56
CA TYR A 277 1.13 -15.90 -19.22
C TYR A 277 0.92 -15.76 -17.72
N LEU A 278 1.55 -16.61 -16.91
CA LEU A 278 1.52 -16.52 -15.46
C LEU A 278 2.10 -15.19 -14.96
N LEU A 279 3.12 -14.65 -15.61
CA LEU A 279 3.66 -13.32 -15.29
C LEU A 279 2.61 -12.20 -15.55
N TYR A 280 1.82 -12.30 -16.62
CA TYR A 280 0.74 -11.34 -16.85
C TYR A 280 -0.43 -11.53 -15.89
N THR A 281 -0.75 -12.78 -15.55
CA THR A 281 -1.69 -13.08 -14.46
C THR A 281 -1.23 -12.42 -13.17
N TYR A 282 0.06 -12.46 -12.87
CA TYR A 282 0.64 -11.80 -11.70
C TYR A 282 0.41 -10.28 -11.70
N ALA A 283 0.66 -9.59 -12.81
CA ALA A 283 0.35 -8.15 -12.92
C ALA A 283 -1.14 -7.85 -12.85
N ALA A 284 -1.98 -8.77 -13.29
CA ALA A 284 -3.43 -8.61 -13.22
C ALA A 284 -4.01 -8.95 -11.83
N VAL A 285 -3.28 -9.72 -11.02
CA VAL A 285 -3.63 -9.97 -9.62
C VAL A 285 -3.39 -8.70 -8.84
N VAL A 286 -4.43 -7.88 -8.82
CA VAL A 286 -4.45 -6.66 -8.04
C VAL A 286 -4.52 -7.08 -6.61
N TYR A 287 -3.45 -6.80 -5.87
CA TYR A 287 -3.47 -6.92 -4.43
C TYR A 287 -4.64 -6.07 -3.95
N PRO A 288 -5.70 -6.69 -3.40
CA PRO A 288 -6.78 -5.92 -2.84
C PRO A 288 -6.17 -5.20 -1.66
N SER A 289 -5.78 -3.96 -1.89
CA SER A 289 -5.66 -2.94 -0.87
C SER A 289 -7.05 -2.58 -0.34
N LEU A 290 -7.99 -3.54 -0.30
CA LEU A 290 -8.99 -3.73 0.75
C LEU A 290 -8.32 -3.92 2.12
N VAL A 291 -7.18 -3.28 2.37
CA VAL A 291 -7.00 -2.64 3.66
C VAL A 291 -8.14 -1.64 3.71
N ASN A 292 -9.21 -2.10 4.34
CA ASN A 292 -10.12 -1.26 5.08
C ASN A 292 -9.19 -0.42 5.99
N VAL A 293 -8.65 0.70 5.48
CA VAL A 293 -7.79 1.64 6.22
C VAL A 293 -8.72 2.42 7.13
N ASN A 294 -9.41 1.69 7.99
CA ASN A 294 -9.99 2.21 9.19
C ASN A 294 -8.77 2.52 10.06
N TYR A 295 -8.18 3.70 9.88
CA TYR A 295 -7.20 4.21 10.82
C TYR A 295 -7.72 4.03 12.25
N TYR A 296 -6.83 3.88 13.23
CA TYR A 296 -7.23 3.66 14.62
C TYR A 296 -8.32 4.67 15.07
N ALA A 297 -8.21 5.91 14.58
CA ALA A 297 -9.23 6.94 14.74
C ALA A 297 -10.63 6.52 14.28
N PHE A 298 -10.81 6.07 13.03
CA PHE A 298 -12.12 5.64 12.53
C PHE A 298 -12.58 4.33 13.18
N ALA A 299 -11.64 3.46 13.50
CA ALA A 299 -11.91 2.12 14.02
C ALA A 299 -12.45 2.08 15.44
N THR A 300 -12.12 3.09 16.24
CA THR A 300 -12.54 3.22 17.63
C THR A 300 -13.91 3.86 17.78
N THR A 301 -14.54 4.27 16.67
CA THR A 301 -15.89 4.82 16.64
C THR A 301 -16.89 3.81 17.23
N PRO A 302 -17.64 4.15 18.28
CA PRO A 302 -18.72 3.32 18.80
C PRO A 302 -19.88 3.27 17.79
N VAL A 303 -19.80 2.36 16.82
CA VAL A 303 -20.72 2.30 15.66
C VAL A 303 -22.18 2.05 16.00
N ASP A 304 -22.48 1.65 17.23
CA ASP A 304 -23.85 1.53 17.74
C ASP A 304 -24.43 2.87 18.22
N THR A 305 -23.57 3.82 18.60
CA THR A 305 -23.96 5.10 19.22
C THR A 305 -23.73 6.29 18.30
N VAL A 306 -22.61 6.28 17.56
CA VAL A 306 -22.18 7.39 16.70
C VAL A 306 -21.62 6.88 15.37
N TYR A 307 -21.55 7.77 14.39
CA TYR A 307 -20.87 7.52 13.12
C TYR A 307 -20.05 8.74 12.69
N VAL A 308 -18.99 8.51 11.92
CA VAL A 308 -18.15 9.58 11.36
C VAL A 308 -18.60 9.84 9.92
N SER A 309 -18.87 11.09 9.57
CA SER A 309 -19.26 11.52 8.22
C SER A 309 -18.65 12.88 7.90
N ARG A 310 -18.90 13.45 6.71
CA ARG A 310 -18.48 14.82 6.39
C ARG A 310 -19.22 15.80 7.31
N SER A 311 -18.48 16.73 7.93
CA SER A 311 -19.03 17.70 8.88
C SER A 311 -20.04 18.62 8.19
N SER A 312 -21.03 19.09 8.96
CA SER A 312 -21.96 20.14 8.55
C SER A 312 -21.31 21.54 8.54
N LEU A 313 -20.15 21.69 9.21
CA LEU A 313 -19.43 22.95 9.29
C LEU A 313 -18.54 23.17 8.06
N PRO A 314 -18.45 24.42 7.54
CA PRO A 314 -17.62 24.74 6.40
C PRO A 314 -16.14 24.49 6.71
N ASN A 315 -15.45 23.79 5.81
CA ASN A 315 -14.01 23.48 5.89
C ASN A 315 -13.54 22.63 7.10
N ALA A 316 -14.45 22.10 7.93
CA ALA A 316 -14.08 21.30 9.11
C ALA A 316 -13.69 19.83 8.79
N GLY A 317 -13.95 19.37 7.56
CA GLY A 317 -13.58 18.00 7.14
C GLY A 317 -14.57 16.94 7.62
N PHE A 318 -14.13 16.03 8.50
CA PHE A 318 -14.98 14.97 9.07
C PHE A 318 -15.55 15.41 10.42
N GLY A 319 -16.81 15.05 10.68
CA GLY A 319 -17.56 15.26 11.92
C GLY A 319 -18.05 13.94 12.52
N VAL A 320 -18.44 13.96 13.79
CA VAL A 320 -19.09 12.83 14.46
C VAL A 320 -20.56 13.11 14.67
N PHE A 321 -21.42 12.16 14.33
CA PHE A 321 -22.86 12.31 14.38
C PHE A 321 -23.50 11.23 15.25
N ALA A 322 -24.57 11.59 15.96
CA ALA A 322 -25.34 10.67 16.76
C ALA A 322 -26.09 9.65 15.88
N ARG A 323 -25.83 8.36 16.06
CA ARG A 323 -26.60 7.28 15.43
C ARG A 323 -27.83 6.90 16.24
N ARG A 324 -27.74 7.08 17.56
CA ARG A 324 -28.82 6.87 18.53
C ARG A 324 -28.96 8.11 19.38
N PHE A 325 -30.07 8.21 20.09
CA PHE A 325 -30.26 9.23 21.12
C PHE A 325 -29.15 9.10 22.17
N ILE A 326 -28.48 10.22 22.47
CA ILE A 326 -27.45 10.31 23.51
C ILE A 326 -28.00 11.18 24.65
N PRO A 327 -28.25 10.60 25.84
CA PRO A 327 -28.72 11.36 26.98
C PRO A 327 -27.70 12.39 27.47
N ARG A 328 -28.20 13.50 28.03
CA ARG A 328 -27.39 14.46 28.81
C ARG A 328 -26.58 13.71 29.88
N HIS A 329 -25.36 14.18 30.10
CA HIS A 329 -24.35 13.60 31.00
C HIS A 329 -23.72 12.28 30.51
N SER A 330 -23.99 11.85 29.28
CA SER A 330 -23.18 10.81 28.64
C SER A 330 -21.75 11.32 28.43
N TYR A 331 -20.74 10.50 28.75
CA TYR A 331 -19.34 10.87 28.59
C TYR A 331 -18.61 9.97 27.59
N PHE A 332 -17.65 10.56 26.89
CA PHE A 332 -16.85 9.93 25.86
C PHE A 332 -15.37 10.19 26.12
N GLY A 333 -14.55 9.15 26.07
CA GLY A 333 -13.12 9.30 26.31
C GLY A 333 -12.40 8.02 26.71
N PRO A 334 -11.10 8.12 26.99
CA PRO A 334 -10.28 9.35 26.89
C PRO A 334 -9.98 9.76 25.43
N TYR A 335 -9.64 11.03 25.17
CA TYR A 335 -9.13 11.51 23.88
C TYR A 335 -7.78 10.87 23.57
N GLY A 336 -7.67 10.25 22.39
CA GLY A 336 -6.47 9.52 21.98
C GLY A 336 -5.48 10.39 21.22
N GLY A 337 -4.19 10.28 21.56
CA GLY A 337 -3.11 10.97 20.86
C GLY A 337 -1.72 10.66 21.44
N SER A 338 -0.69 11.19 20.80
CA SER A 338 0.69 11.12 21.30
C SER A 338 0.91 12.19 22.38
N LYS A 339 1.57 11.82 23.49
CA LYS A 339 1.90 12.78 24.57
C LYS A 339 3.21 13.51 24.24
N HIS A 340 3.21 14.83 24.35
CA HIS A 340 4.36 15.70 24.04
C HIS A 340 4.56 16.76 25.13
N ASN A 341 5.82 17.08 25.46
CA ASN A 341 6.14 18.09 26.48
C ASN A 341 6.46 19.47 25.88
N SER A 342 6.56 19.59 24.54
CA SER A 342 6.97 20.82 23.87
C SER A 342 5.78 21.72 23.55
N ARG A 343 5.92 23.02 23.84
CA ARG A 343 4.91 24.04 23.50
C ARG A 343 4.75 24.24 21.99
N LEU A 344 5.73 23.84 21.17
CA LEU A 344 5.69 23.92 19.71
C LEU A 344 4.51 23.14 19.10
N ILE A 345 3.97 22.14 19.80
CA ILE A 345 2.80 21.37 19.35
C ILE A 345 1.56 22.26 19.20
N LYS A 346 1.40 23.26 20.07
CA LYS A 346 0.26 24.19 20.04
C LYS A 346 0.21 25.04 18.76
N GLU A 347 1.38 25.31 18.18
CA GLU A 347 1.53 26.11 16.96
C GLU A 347 1.45 25.26 15.70
N THR A 348 1.61 23.94 15.82
CA THR A 348 1.79 23.02 14.68
C THR A 348 0.66 22.01 14.51
N SER A 349 -0.19 21.78 15.53
CA SER A 349 -1.29 20.83 15.47
C SER A 349 -2.63 21.38 15.97
N ASP A 350 -3.62 21.39 15.07
CA ASP A 350 -5.01 21.71 15.36
C ASP A 350 -5.77 20.59 16.11
N TYR A 351 -5.12 19.44 16.34
CA TYR A 351 -5.72 18.27 17.01
C TYR A 351 -5.15 18.04 18.41
N SER A 352 -4.59 19.08 19.02
CA SER A 352 -3.87 18.99 20.29
C SER A 352 -4.68 19.53 21.46
N TRP A 353 -4.69 18.77 22.57
CA TRP A 353 -5.24 19.20 23.85
C TRP A 353 -4.13 19.53 24.85
N GLU A 354 -4.33 20.58 25.63
CA GLU A 354 -3.47 20.93 26.77
C GLU A 354 -3.91 20.17 28.03
N VAL A 355 -3.00 19.40 28.62
CA VAL A 355 -3.21 18.77 29.93
C VAL A 355 -2.54 19.65 30.98
N ARG A 356 -3.30 20.03 32.01
CA ARG A 356 -2.89 20.96 33.06
C ARG A 356 -2.98 20.30 34.43
N ASP A 357 -2.12 20.71 35.35
CA ASP A 357 -2.20 20.30 36.74
C ASP A 357 -3.36 21.02 37.48
N LYS A 358 -3.57 20.68 38.75
CA LYS A 358 -4.58 21.35 39.60
C LYS A 358 -4.32 22.84 39.83
N SER A 359 -3.08 23.29 39.60
CA SER A 359 -2.65 24.69 39.74
C SER A 359 -2.76 25.46 38.41
N GLY A 360 -3.23 24.82 37.34
CA GLY A 360 -3.39 25.41 36.01
C GLY A 360 -2.13 25.38 35.14
N ASN A 361 -1.01 24.81 35.61
CA ASN A 361 0.22 24.71 34.83
C ASN A 361 0.11 23.60 33.79
N ILE A 362 0.57 23.88 32.57
CA ILE A 362 0.60 22.89 31.49
C ILE A 362 1.62 21.79 31.83
N MET A 363 1.15 20.55 31.93
CA MET A 363 2.01 19.38 32.14
C MET A 363 2.53 18.83 30.81
N TYR A 364 1.63 18.60 29.86
CA TYR A 364 1.94 18.07 28.53
C TYR A 364 0.77 18.29 27.56
N TYR A 365 0.98 17.94 26.30
CA TYR A 365 -0.01 18.00 25.23
C TYR A 365 -0.37 16.60 24.76
N ILE A 366 -1.63 16.36 24.39
CA ILE A 366 -2.08 15.14 23.71
C ILE A 366 -2.39 15.52 22.26
N ASP A 367 -1.56 15.06 21.31
CA ASP A 367 -1.72 15.36 19.89
C ASP A 367 -2.40 14.22 19.12
N GLY A 368 -3.59 14.49 18.60
CA GLY A 368 -4.41 13.59 17.78
C GLY A 368 -4.18 13.70 16.26
N SER A 369 -3.15 14.42 15.81
CA SER A 369 -2.85 14.64 14.39
C SER A 369 -2.63 13.32 13.61
N GLU A 370 -1.92 12.36 14.21
CA GLU A 370 -1.68 11.04 13.63
C GLU A 370 -2.92 10.13 13.75
N LEU A 371 -3.59 9.85 12.63
CA LEU A 371 -4.78 8.99 12.55
C LEU A 371 -4.61 7.58 13.16
N ASN A 372 -3.38 7.05 13.22
CA ASN A 372 -3.08 5.73 13.78
C ASN A 372 -2.72 5.74 15.27
N ARG A 373 -2.56 6.92 15.86
CA ARG A 373 -2.28 7.11 17.30
C ARG A 373 -3.37 7.88 18.03
N SER A 374 -4.45 8.21 17.33
CA SER A 374 -5.62 8.93 17.81
C SER A 374 -6.88 8.08 17.74
N ASN A 375 -7.95 8.51 18.41
CA ASN A 375 -9.24 7.83 18.36
C ASN A 375 -10.31 8.70 17.70
N TRP A 376 -11.54 8.18 17.62
CA TRP A 376 -12.67 8.83 16.94
C TRP A 376 -13.00 10.23 17.48
N LEU A 377 -12.60 10.56 18.72
CA LEU A 377 -12.85 11.88 19.32
C LEU A 377 -12.11 13.02 18.62
N ARG A 378 -11.06 12.71 17.84
CA ARG A 378 -10.36 13.70 17.00
C ARG A 378 -11.26 14.34 15.94
N PHE A 379 -12.38 13.70 15.59
CA PHE A 379 -13.29 14.15 14.55
C PHE A 379 -14.46 14.97 15.11
N VAL A 380 -14.57 15.12 16.44
CA VAL A 380 -15.55 16.02 17.04
C VAL A 380 -15.07 17.45 16.81
N ASN A 381 -15.88 18.27 16.15
CA ASN A 381 -15.48 19.62 15.72
C ASN A 381 -15.78 20.70 16.77
N CYS A 382 -15.16 21.87 16.59
CA CYS A 382 -15.51 23.07 17.35
C CYS A 382 -16.78 23.71 16.76
N PRO A 383 -17.79 24.08 17.57
CA PRO A 383 -18.97 24.78 17.08
C PRO A 383 -18.65 26.20 16.59
N ASN A 384 -19.42 26.72 15.63
CA ASN A 384 -19.32 28.12 15.17
C ASN A 384 -20.08 29.09 16.09
N THR A 385 -21.08 28.59 16.81
CA THR A 385 -21.92 29.37 17.73
C THR A 385 -22.13 28.60 19.03
N VAL A 386 -22.31 29.32 20.14
CA VAL A 386 -22.52 28.71 21.47
C VAL A 386 -23.74 27.79 21.50
N SER A 387 -24.79 28.13 20.76
CA SER A 387 -26.01 27.31 20.64
C SER A 387 -25.79 25.94 20.02
N GLN A 388 -24.71 25.76 19.26
CA GLN A 388 -24.37 24.47 18.63
C GLN A 388 -23.56 23.56 19.57
N GLU A 389 -22.98 24.09 20.64
CA GLU A 389 -22.22 23.29 21.59
C GLU A 389 -23.14 22.28 22.30
N ASN A 390 -22.76 21.02 22.23
CA ASN A 390 -23.50 19.94 22.90
C ASN A 390 -22.60 19.01 23.72
N LEU A 391 -21.28 19.21 23.65
CA LEU A 391 -20.28 18.57 24.49
C LEU A 391 -19.40 19.62 25.17
N ILE A 392 -18.94 19.33 26.38
CA ILE A 392 -17.83 20.03 27.05
C ILE A 392 -16.65 19.09 27.24
N SER A 393 -15.42 19.59 27.18
CA SER A 393 -14.23 18.83 27.54
C SER A 393 -13.92 18.97 29.04
N PHE A 394 -13.56 17.88 29.70
CA PHE A 394 -13.07 17.88 31.08
C PHE A 394 -11.87 16.95 31.23
N MET A 395 -11.08 17.18 32.28
CA MET A 395 -9.88 16.41 32.56
C MET A 395 -10.11 15.47 33.74
N PHE A 396 -9.71 14.21 33.58
CA PHE A 396 -9.83 13.19 34.61
C PHE A 396 -8.61 12.26 34.57
N HIS A 397 -7.92 12.12 35.70
CA HIS A 397 -6.67 11.35 35.85
C HIS A 397 -5.60 11.62 34.77
N GLY A 398 -5.48 12.89 34.33
CA GLY A 398 -4.47 13.31 33.35
C GLY A 398 -4.84 13.03 31.89
N ASP A 399 -6.07 12.59 31.61
CA ASP A 399 -6.57 12.46 30.25
C ASP A 399 -7.81 13.36 30.02
N ILE A 400 -8.17 13.58 28.76
CA ILE A 400 -9.27 14.46 28.34
C ILE A 400 -10.50 13.62 27.97
N PHE A 401 -11.68 14.03 28.43
CA PHE A 401 -12.96 13.39 28.17
C PHE A 401 -13.97 14.44 27.71
N TYR A 402 -14.98 14.03 26.94
CA TYR A 402 -16.10 14.89 26.52
C TYR A 402 -17.37 14.47 27.24
N LEU A 403 -18.16 15.44 27.71
CA LEU A 403 -19.43 15.23 28.42
C LEU A 403 -20.56 15.91 27.66
N ALA A 404 -21.65 15.18 27.40
CA ALA A 404 -22.85 15.75 26.82
C ALA A 404 -23.55 16.69 27.82
N ILE A 405 -23.70 17.96 27.45
CA ILE A 405 -24.36 18.98 28.30
C ILE A 405 -25.87 19.10 28.06
N ARG A 406 -26.36 18.48 26.99
CA ARG A 406 -27.78 18.33 26.66
C ARG A 406 -28.05 16.98 26.02
N ASN A 407 -29.32 16.64 25.85
CA ASN A 407 -29.72 15.50 25.03
C ASN A 407 -29.33 15.78 23.57
N ILE A 408 -28.80 14.76 22.88
CA ILE A 408 -28.40 14.83 21.48
C ILE A 408 -29.26 13.83 20.69
N THR A 409 -30.00 14.34 19.71
CA THR A 409 -30.92 13.54 18.88
C THR A 409 -30.19 12.85 17.73
N VAL A 410 -30.79 11.80 17.18
CA VAL A 410 -30.23 11.06 16.04
C VAL A 410 -29.98 12.02 14.87
N GLY A 411 -28.78 11.96 14.29
CA GLY A 411 -28.35 12.79 13.17
C GLY A 411 -27.68 14.11 13.57
N GLU A 412 -27.73 14.53 14.84
CA GLU A 412 -27.01 15.73 15.29
C GLU A 412 -25.49 15.51 15.33
N GLU A 413 -24.73 16.53 14.93
CA GLU A 413 -23.26 16.55 15.03
C GLU A 413 -22.82 16.83 16.47
N LEU A 414 -21.87 16.04 16.97
CA LEU A 414 -21.24 16.23 18.26
C LEU A 414 -20.18 17.33 18.13
N LEU A 415 -20.29 18.38 18.95
CA LEU A 415 -19.47 19.57 18.88
C LEU A 415 -18.99 19.97 20.28
N VAL A 416 -17.68 20.21 20.42
CA VAL A 416 -17.01 20.57 21.68
C VAL A 416 -16.18 21.83 21.51
N TYR A 417 -16.27 22.77 22.45
CA TYR A 417 -15.46 23.98 22.39
C TYR A 417 -14.01 23.71 22.76
N TYR A 418 -13.07 24.05 21.87
CA TYR A 418 -11.63 23.78 22.07
C TYR A 418 -10.91 24.81 22.94
N GLY A 419 -11.63 25.86 23.37
CA GLY A 419 -11.08 26.94 24.17
C GLY A 419 -10.79 28.22 23.38
N HIS A 420 -10.68 29.31 24.13
CA HIS A 420 -10.71 30.70 23.66
C HIS A 420 -9.64 31.03 22.60
N ASN A 421 -8.41 30.53 22.76
CA ASN A 421 -7.31 30.81 21.83
C ASN A 421 -7.46 30.10 20.48
N TYR A 422 -8.14 28.96 20.43
CA TYR A 422 -8.37 28.22 19.19
C TYR A 422 -9.56 28.78 18.43
N ALA A 423 -10.65 29.06 19.13
CA ALA A 423 -11.85 29.69 18.57
C ALA A 423 -11.55 31.03 17.88
N LYS A 424 -10.69 31.86 18.48
CA LYS A 424 -10.21 33.11 17.86
C LYS A 424 -9.47 32.89 16.54
N ARG A 425 -8.69 31.80 16.40
CA ARG A 425 -7.99 31.46 15.14
C ARG A 425 -8.94 30.96 14.05
N LEU A 426 -10.07 30.37 14.42
CA LEU A 426 -11.12 29.95 13.50
C LEU A 426 -12.11 31.07 13.13
N GLY A 427 -11.93 32.29 13.65
CA GLY A 427 -12.84 33.40 13.42
C GLY A 427 -14.16 33.30 14.18
N VAL A 428 -14.23 32.46 15.23
CA VAL A 428 -15.39 32.33 16.11
C VAL A 428 -15.40 33.49 17.10
N ASP A 429 -16.55 34.15 17.26
CA ASP A 429 -16.71 35.21 18.27
C ASP A 429 -16.65 34.60 19.67
N THR A 430 -15.52 34.82 20.34
CA THR A 430 -15.24 34.24 21.65
C THR A 430 -15.91 34.99 22.80
N THR A 431 -16.51 36.16 22.56
CA THR A 431 -17.23 36.93 23.60
C THR A 431 -18.52 36.25 24.06
N LEU A 432 -19.03 35.30 23.27
CA LEU A 432 -20.24 34.55 23.56
C LEU A 432 -19.98 33.31 24.45
N PHE A 433 -18.72 32.85 24.57
CA PHE A 433 -18.34 31.68 25.36
C PHE A 433 -17.87 32.15 26.76
N ARG A 434 -18.73 31.98 27.78
CA ARG A 434 -18.46 32.33 29.18
C ARG A 434 -17.84 31.19 29.97
#